data_AF-A0A2V5ZT01-F1
#
_entry.id   AF-A0A2V5ZT01-F1
#
_cell.length_a   1.000
_cell.length_b   1.000
_cell.length_c   1.000
_cell.angle_alpha   90.00
_cell.angle_beta   90.00
_cell.angle_gamma   90.00
#
_symmetry.space_group_name_H-M   'P 1'
#
loop_
_entity.id
_entity.type
_entity.pdbx_description
1 polymer ?
#
loop_
_entity_poly.entity_id
_entity_poly.type
_entity_poly.pdbx_seq_one_letter_code
_entity_poly.pdbx_strand_id
1 'polypeptide(L)' 'MAMPEADGGDVAAQIEADPGLRRTPIIFVTALVTEAEAKAGLRIQGRPFLPKPISISDLINRIEENLPVHTAF' A
#
# COMPACT_ATOMS: atom_id res chain seq x y z
N MET A 1 11.57 -7.52 -2.20
CA MET A 1 12.22 -8.71 -1.59
C MET A 1 11.82 -8.81 -0.13
N ALA A 2 11.13 -9.86 0.33
CA ALA A 2 10.20 -10.78 -0.32
C ALA A 2 9.41 -11.42 0.84
N MET A 3 8.08 -11.48 0.75
CA MET A 3 7.36 -12.45 1.56
C MET A 3 7.83 -13.83 1.06
N PRO A 4 8.31 -14.74 1.92
CA PRO A 4 9.04 -15.94 1.51
C PRO A 4 8.19 -16.90 0.65
N GLU A 5 6.87 -16.78 0.72
CA GLU A 5 5.91 -17.67 0.05
C GLU A 5 5.12 -16.98 -1.08
N ALA A 6 5.08 -15.65 -1.14
CA ALA A 6 4.30 -14.89 -2.12
C ALA A 6 4.91 -13.51 -2.39
N ASP A 7 4.79 -12.97 -3.62
CA ASP A 7 5.11 -11.56 -3.85
C ASP A 7 3.96 -10.66 -3.38
N GLY A 8 4.28 -9.44 -2.91
CA GLY A 8 3.25 -8.50 -2.49
C GLY A 8 2.25 -8.18 -3.60
N GLY A 9 2.69 -8.16 -4.87
CA GLY A 9 1.83 -7.98 -6.03
C GLY A 9 0.82 -9.11 -6.20
N ASP A 10 1.22 -10.36 -5.98
CA ASP A 10 0.33 -11.52 -6.09
C ASP A 10 -0.74 -11.50 -4.99
N VAL A 11 -0.36 -11.12 -3.77
CA VAL A 11 -1.30 -10.94 -2.66
C VAL A 11 -2.31 -9.83 -2.97
N ALA A 12 -1.85 -8.70 -3.53
CA ALA A 12 -2.74 -7.62 -3.94
C ALA A 12 -3.73 -8.08 -5.03
N ALA A 13 -3.27 -8.87 -6.01
CA ALA A 13 -4.13 -9.43 -7.04
C ALA A 13 -5.18 -10.40 -6.45
N GLN A 14 -4.83 -11.20 -5.43
CA GLN A 14 -5.78 -12.07 -4.74
C GLN A 14 -6.83 -11.28 -3.95
N ILE A 15 -6.43 -10.20 -3.26
CA ILE A 15 -7.34 -9.29 -2.55
C ILE A 15 -8.30 -8.62 -3.55
N GLU A 16 -7.79 -8.20 -4.72
CA GLU A 16 -8.61 -7.69 -5.81
C GLU A 16 -9.49 -8.75 -6.47
N ALA A 17 -9.14 -10.03 -6.39
CA ALA A 17 -9.98 -11.09 -6.94
C ALA A 17 -11.15 -11.43 -6.00
N ASP A 18 -11.03 -11.18 -4.70
CA ASP A 18 -12.04 -11.50 -3.68
C ASP A 18 -13.14 -10.42 -3.57
N PRO A 19 -14.41 -10.73 -3.88
CA PRO A 19 -15.52 -9.76 -3.78
C PRO A 19 -15.72 -9.13 -2.40
N GLY A 20 -15.35 -9.83 -1.33
CA GLY A 20 -15.41 -9.34 0.05
C GLY A 20 -14.28 -8.39 0.40
N LEU A 21 -13.12 -8.49 -0.27
CA LEU A 21 -11.92 -7.71 0.05
C LEU A 21 -11.55 -6.67 -1.01
N ARG A 22 -12.16 -6.72 -2.20
CA ARG A 22 -11.93 -5.80 -3.34
C ARG A 22 -11.99 -4.31 -3.01
N ARG A 23 -12.72 -3.93 -1.94
CA ARG A 23 -12.87 -2.54 -1.49
C ARG A 23 -11.84 -2.11 -0.46
N THR A 24 -11.00 -3.02 0.02
CA THR A 24 -9.97 -2.74 1.01
C THR A 24 -8.82 -1.96 0.36
N PRO A 25 -8.48 -0.76 0.86
CA PRO A 25 -7.30 -0.02 0.40
C PRO A 25 -6.02 -0.81 0.66
N ILE A 26 -5.10 -0.81 -0.30
CA ILE A 26 -3.80 -1.51 -0.19
C ILE A 26 -2.69 -0.47 -0.32
N ILE A 27 -1.78 -0.45 0.66
CA ILE A 27 -0.56 0.35 0.66
C ILE A 27 0.62 -0.61 0.71
N PHE A 28 1.54 -0.52 -0.26
CA PHE A 28 2.74 -1.33 -0.26
C PHE A 28 3.80 -0.76 0.67
N VAL A 29 4.51 -1.62 1.41
CA VAL A 29 5.67 -1.20 2.21
C VAL A 29 6.89 -1.97 1.73
N THR A 30 7.90 -1.28 1.21
CA THR A 30 9.02 -1.92 0.50
C THR A 30 10.38 -1.30 0.86
N ALA A 31 11.43 -2.13 0.93
CA ALA A 31 12.82 -1.68 1.09
C ALA A 31 13.54 -1.44 -0.25
N LEU A 32 12.85 -1.65 -1.37
CA LEU A 32 13.43 -1.60 -2.73
C LEU A 32 13.44 -0.22 -3.38
N VAL A 33 12.81 0.76 -2.74
CA VAL A 33 12.59 2.10 -3.30
C VAL A 33 13.08 3.14 -2.29
N THR A 34 13.66 4.19 -2.83
CA THR A 34 14.18 5.31 -2.04
C THR A 34 13.05 6.25 -1.61
N GLU A 35 13.30 7.02 -0.56
CA GLU A 35 12.35 8.05 -0.10
C GLU A 35 12.06 9.11 -1.17
N ALA A 36 13.04 9.41 -2.02
CA ALA A 36 12.88 10.32 -3.16
C ALA A 36 11.87 9.78 -4.18
N GLU A 37 11.92 8.48 -4.47
CA GLU A 37 10.97 7.80 -5.37
C GLU A 37 9.56 7.75 -4.79
N ALA A 38 9.44 7.53 -3.47
CA ALA A 38 8.17 7.57 -2.77
C ALA A 38 7.52 8.97 -2.81
N LYS A 39 8.32 10.03 -2.58
CA LYS A 39 7.86 11.42 -2.63
C LYS A 39 7.53 11.89 -4.04
N ALA A 40 8.17 11.30 -5.07
CA ALA A 40 7.87 11.59 -6.47
C ALA A 40 6.53 11.01 -6.95
N GLY A 41 5.78 10.30 -6.08
CA GLY A 41 4.47 9.75 -6.43
C GLY A 41 4.53 8.55 -7.35
N LEU A 42 5.68 7.86 -7.42
CA LEU A 42 5.78 6.57 -8.10
C LEU A 42 4.76 5.60 -7.52
N ARG A 43 4.28 4.68 -8.37
CA ARG A 43 3.26 3.70 -7.99
C ARG A 43 3.77 2.31 -8.34
N ILE A 44 3.67 1.39 -7.39
CA ILE A 44 3.94 -0.04 -7.65
C ILE A 44 2.61 -0.63 -8.08
N GLN A 45 2.54 -1.20 -9.30
CA GLN A 45 1.29 -1.75 -9.85
C GLN A 45 0.12 -0.74 -9.81
N GLY A 46 0.40 0.57 -9.99
CA GLY A 46 -0.63 1.60 -9.90
C GLY A 46 -1.16 1.85 -8.47
N ARG A 47 -0.47 1.38 -7.43
CA ARG A 47 -0.84 1.53 -6.02
C ARG A 47 0.16 2.37 -5.21
N PRO A 48 -0.28 3.04 -4.14
CA PRO A 48 0.59 3.78 -3.24
C PRO A 48 1.60 2.84 -2.57
N PHE A 49 2.82 3.34 -2.36
CA PHE A 49 3.82 2.64 -1.55
C PHE A 49 4.54 3.56 -0.57
N LEU A 50 5.18 2.92 0.41
CA LEU A 50 5.97 3.50 1.47
C LEU A 50 7.34 2.81 1.54
N PRO A 51 8.46 3.56 1.57
CA PRO A 51 9.80 3.00 1.67
C PRO A 51 10.10 2.56 3.11
N LYS A 52 10.97 1.56 3.28
CA LYS A 52 11.59 1.24 4.58
C LYS A 52 12.96 1.91 4.68
N PRO A 53 13.37 2.43 5.85
CA PRO A 53 12.58 2.52 7.10
C PRO A 53 11.48 3.58 7.00
N ILE A 54 10.34 3.32 7.64
CA ILE A 54 9.20 4.23 7.69
C ILE A 54 9.01 4.79 9.10
N SER A 55 8.72 6.09 9.21
CA SER A 55 8.27 6.70 10.45
C SER A 55 6.81 6.34 10.75
N ILE A 56 6.47 6.20 12.03
CA ILE A 56 5.09 5.92 12.44
C ILE A 56 4.13 7.03 11.98
N SER A 57 4.58 8.30 12.04
CA SER A 57 3.80 9.44 11.58
C SER A 57 3.47 9.37 10.09
N ASP A 58 4.43 9.02 9.24
CA ASP A 58 4.20 8.90 7.80
C ASP A 58 3.27 7.71 7.48
N LEU A 59 3.38 6.63 8.25
CA LEU A 59 2.48 5.48 8.12
C LEU A 59 1.04 5.87 8.45
N ILE A 60 0.82 6.57 9.58
CA ILE A 60 -0.51 7.02 9.99
C ILE A 60 -1.10 7.96 8.94
N ASN A 61 -0.36 8.99 8.52
CA ASN A 61 -0.81 9.94 7.50
C ASN A 61 -1.24 9.22 6.22
N ARG A 62 -0.43 8.25 5.74
CA ARG A 62 -0.75 7.51 4.53
C ARG A 62 -1.98 6.62 4.70
N ILE A 63 -2.20 6.04 5.89
CA ILE A 63 -3.42 5.28 6.19
C ILE A 63 -4.62 6.21 6.11
N GLU A 64 -4.58 7.36 6.78
CA GLU A 64 -5.68 8.34 6.80
C GLU A 64 -6.03 8.85 5.39
N GLU A 65 -5.04 9.14 4.55
CA GLU A 65 -5.24 9.55 3.15
C GLU A 65 -5.92 8.48 2.27
N ASN A 66 -5.78 7.19 2.62
CA ASN A 66 -6.26 6.08 1.80
C ASN A 66 -7.48 5.38 2.41
N LEU A 67 -7.93 5.78 3.61
CA LEU A 67 -9.17 5.28 4.17
C LEU A 67 -10.35 5.76 3.33
N PRO A 68 -11.31 4.87 3.00
CA PRO A 68 -12.53 5.30 2.35
C PRO A 68 -13.25 6.26 3.28
N VAL A 69 -13.70 7.39 2.72
CA VAL A 69 -14.60 8.32 3.43
C VAL A 69 -15.78 7.50 3.92
N HIS A 70 -15.85 7.28 5.23
CA HIS A 70 -17.06 6.75 5.83
C HIS A 70 -18.10 7.84 5.68
N THR A 71 -18.96 7.73 4.66
CA THR A 71 -20.22 8.45 4.66
C THR A 71 -21.01 7.90 5.84
N ALA A 72 -20.94 8.59 6.97
CA ALA A 72 -21.81 8.32 8.10
C ALA A 72 -23.26 8.43 7.60
N PHE A 73 -24.05 7.38 7.83
CA PHE A 73 -25.50 7.40 7.68
C PHE A 73 -26.15 8.09 8.87
#